data_AF-A0A3S5DGC4-F1
#
_entry.id   AF-A0A3S5DGC4-F1
#
_cell.length_a   1.000
_cell.length_b   1.000
_cell.length_c   1.000
_cell.angle_alpha   90.00
_cell.angle_beta   90.00
_cell.angle_gamma   90.00
#
_symmetry.space_group_name_H-M   'P 1'
#
loop_
_entity.id
_entity.type
_entity.pdbx_description
1 polymer ?
#
loop_
_entity_poly.entity_id
_entity_poly.type
_entity_poly.pdbx_seq_one_letter_code
_entity_poly.pdbx_strand_id
1 'polypeptide(L)'
;MLVERYPEEEFWQDLWRVTDGNTNEALARLVIRTSSQCRDWMRKHGVNFQPPLSGALHVARTNAFFMGGGKALVNAYYRSAERLGVQIRYNTPVHALELHDGEFVAALAATNVLLPKPAYWRLAVSNQIVNGCGRPGEKTRAANGPRIIF
;
A
#
# COMPACT_ATOMS: atom_id res chain seq x y z
N MET A 1 20.16 20.59 -13.47
CA MET A 1 18.87 21.28 -13.55
C MET A 1 18.24 21.22 -12.17
N LEU A 2 18.22 22.34 -11.44
CA LEU A 2 17.63 22.41 -10.10
C LEU A 2 16.11 22.37 -10.26
N VAL A 3 15.52 21.19 -10.07
CA VAL A 3 14.07 21.05 -9.96
C VAL A 3 13.66 21.76 -8.68
N GLU A 4 12.94 22.87 -8.83
CA GLU A 4 12.46 23.70 -7.73
C GLU A 4 11.70 22.85 -6.70
N ARG A 5 12.03 23.01 -5.41
CA ARG A 5 11.48 22.19 -4.31
C ARG A 5 9.95 22.30 -4.31
N TYR A 6 9.25 21.20 -3.99
CA TYR A 6 7.80 21.18 -3.79
C TYR A 6 7.54 21.24 -2.27
N PRO A 7 7.21 22.41 -1.69
CA PRO A 7 7.09 22.60 -0.25
C PRO A 7 5.84 21.92 0.34
N GLU A 8 5.87 21.67 1.64
CA GLU A 8 4.75 21.04 2.37
C GLU A 8 3.43 21.82 2.20
N GLU A 9 3.50 23.15 2.20
CA GLU A 9 2.30 24.01 2.07
C GLU A 9 1.71 24.00 0.66
N GLU A 10 2.55 23.97 -0.39
CA GLU A 10 2.09 23.82 -1.78
C GLU A 10 1.37 22.47 -1.95
N PHE A 11 1.96 21.39 -1.43
CA PHE A 11 1.35 20.05 -1.44
C PHE A 11 0.02 20.05 -0.67
N TRP A 12 -0.01 20.61 0.54
CA TRP A 12 -1.22 20.67 1.36
C TRP A 12 -2.38 21.34 0.62
N GLN A 13 -2.14 22.50 0.00
CA GLN A 13 -3.18 23.21 -0.74
C GLN A 13 -3.69 22.41 -1.93
N ASP A 14 -2.80 21.73 -2.67
CA ASP A 14 -3.19 20.87 -3.78
C ASP A 14 -4.02 19.68 -3.29
N LEU A 15 -3.62 19.04 -2.19
CA LEU A 15 -4.36 17.94 -1.58
C LEU A 15 -5.75 18.40 -1.10
N TRP A 16 -5.84 19.56 -0.46
CA TRP A 16 -7.09 20.13 0.00
C TRP A 16 -8.04 20.42 -1.17
N ARG A 17 -7.54 20.97 -2.27
CA ARG A 17 -8.32 21.23 -3.50
C ARG A 17 -8.85 19.95 -4.14
N VAL A 18 -8.01 18.92 -4.32
CA VAL A 18 -8.44 17.66 -4.98
C VAL A 18 -9.37 16.81 -4.13
N THR A 19 -9.38 17.04 -2.82
CA THR A 19 -10.28 16.35 -1.88
C THR A 19 -11.54 17.17 -1.57
N ASP A 20 -11.66 18.39 -2.11
CA ASP A 20 -12.74 19.33 -1.78
C ASP A 20 -12.88 19.53 -0.26
N GLY A 21 -11.74 19.63 0.43
CA GLY A 21 -11.66 19.73 1.89
C GLY A 21 -11.99 18.45 2.65
N ASN A 22 -12.33 17.34 1.99
CA ASN A 22 -12.59 16.05 2.63
C ASN A 22 -11.29 15.29 2.93
N THR A 23 -10.48 15.87 3.82
CA THR A 23 -9.21 15.31 4.28
C THR A 23 -8.91 15.72 5.71
N ASN A 24 -8.10 14.95 6.43
CA ASN A 24 -7.63 15.30 7.75
C ASN A 24 -6.27 16.00 7.63
N GLU A 25 -6.21 17.29 7.98
CA GLU A 25 -5.00 18.10 7.83
C GLU A 25 -3.81 17.54 8.62
N ALA A 26 -4.02 17.12 9.86
CA ALA A 26 -2.94 16.61 10.71
C ALA A 26 -2.31 15.34 10.11
N LEU A 27 -3.14 14.41 9.63
CA LEU A 27 -2.66 13.20 8.94
C LEU A 27 -2.02 13.51 7.59
N ALA A 28 -2.62 14.42 6.80
CA ALA A 28 -2.09 14.84 5.51
C ALA A 28 -0.68 15.43 5.65
N ARG A 29 -0.51 16.40 6.55
CA ARG A 29 0.78 17.05 6.80
C ARG A 29 1.82 16.07 7.34
N LEU A 30 1.41 15.13 8.21
CA LEU A 30 2.27 14.05 8.67
C LEU A 30 2.81 13.22 7.48
N VAL A 31 1.93 12.76 6.58
CA VAL A 31 2.31 11.97 5.41
C VAL A 31 3.18 12.77 4.46
N ILE A 32 2.84 14.03 4.15
CA ILE A 32 3.63 14.90 3.26
C ILE A 32 5.06 15.03 3.79
N ARG A 33 5.22 15.42 5.06
CA ARG A 33 6.54 15.60 5.69
C ARG A 33 7.37 14.32 5.69
N THR A 34 6.76 13.20 6.11
CA THR A 34 7.46 11.91 6.27
C THR A 34 7.78 11.24 4.93
N SER A 35 6.96 11.43 3.90
CA SER A 35 7.17 10.85 2.57
C SER A 35 8.51 11.22 1.93
N SER A 36 9.06 12.40 2.27
CA SER A 36 10.36 12.87 1.79
C SER A 36 11.51 11.94 2.21
N GLN A 37 11.39 11.31 3.39
CA GLN A 37 12.39 10.41 3.97
C GLN A 37 12.23 8.96 3.48
N CYS A 38 11.08 8.61 2.89
CA CYS A 38 10.81 7.23 2.48
C CYS A 38 11.75 6.72 1.39
N ARG A 39 12.30 7.59 0.53
CA ARG A 39 13.07 7.16 -0.66
C ARG A 39 14.26 6.27 -0.33
N ASP A 40 14.99 6.57 0.74
CA ASP A 40 16.18 5.78 1.12
C ASP A 40 15.78 4.42 1.68
N TRP A 41 14.71 4.37 2.46
CA TRP A 41 14.10 3.11 2.90
C TRP A 41 13.65 2.28 1.69
N MET A 42 12.95 2.89 0.73
CA MET A 42 12.50 2.21 -0.49
C MET A 42 13.67 1.60 -1.27
N ARG A 43 14.79 2.32 -1.43
CA ARG A 43 16.01 1.78 -2.07
C ARG A 43 16.59 0.60 -1.30
N LYS A 44 16.66 0.68 0.04
CA LYS A 44 17.11 -0.43 0.90
C LYS A 44 16.26 -1.70 0.70
N HIS A 45 14.98 -1.52 0.38
CA HIS A 45 14.04 -2.60 0.09
C HIS A 45 13.93 -2.96 -1.41
N GLY A 46 14.89 -2.52 -2.23
CA GLY A 46 15.04 -2.96 -3.63
C GLY A 46 14.24 -2.16 -4.65
N VAL A 47 13.69 -1.01 -4.27
CA VAL A 47 12.99 -0.10 -5.19
C VAL A 47 14.00 0.78 -5.89
N ASN A 48 13.93 0.79 -7.22
CA ASN A 48 14.76 1.65 -8.05
C ASN A 48 13.95 2.81 -8.61
N PHE A 49 14.59 3.97 -8.71
CA PHE A 49 14.01 5.19 -9.25
C PHE A 49 14.69 5.53 -10.57
N GLN A 50 13.94 6.13 -11.49
CA GLN A 50 14.44 6.64 -12.76
C GLN A 50 14.19 8.16 -12.86
N PRO A 51 14.91 8.88 -13.73
CA PRO A 51 14.55 10.24 -14.07
C PRO A 51 13.12 10.34 -14.63
N PRO A 52 12.50 11.53 -14.57
CA PRO A 52 11.25 11.78 -15.28
C PRO A 52 11.35 11.39 -16.75
N LEU A 53 10.29 10.79 -17.28
CA LEU A 53 10.20 10.52 -18.73
C LEU A 53 10.20 11.86 -19.48
N SER A 54 10.92 11.94 -20.62
CA SER A 54 10.94 13.14 -21.46
C SER A 54 9.51 13.63 -21.75
N GLY A 55 9.25 14.91 -21.50
CA GLY A 55 7.92 15.53 -21.63
C GLY A 55 7.14 15.67 -20.31
N ALA A 56 7.58 15.02 -19.22
CA ALA A 56 6.91 15.06 -17.92
C ALA A 56 7.44 16.17 -16.98
N LEU A 57 7.94 17.29 -17.54
CA LEU A 57 8.69 18.30 -16.79
C LEU A 57 7.89 18.90 -15.61
N HIS A 58 6.58 19.11 -15.78
CA HIS A 58 5.71 19.66 -14.73
C HIS A 58 5.47 18.69 -13.56
N VAL A 59 5.42 17.38 -13.80
CA VAL A 59 5.21 16.37 -12.76
C VAL A 59 6.52 15.88 -12.11
N ALA A 60 7.67 16.28 -12.67
CA ALA A 60 8.97 15.99 -12.10
C ALA A 60 9.17 16.55 -10.68
N ARG A 61 8.45 17.63 -10.34
CA ARG A 61 8.47 18.25 -9.02
C ARG A 61 7.68 17.44 -7.97
N THR A 62 6.60 16.79 -8.40
CA THR A 62 5.60 16.22 -7.50
C THR A 62 5.66 14.69 -7.40
N ASN A 63 6.24 14.01 -8.39
CA ASN A 63 6.21 12.55 -8.48
C ASN A 63 7.60 11.91 -8.51
N ALA A 64 7.73 10.78 -7.81
CA ALA A 64 8.85 9.88 -7.97
C ALA A 64 8.55 8.87 -9.09
N PHE A 65 9.49 8.67 -10.01
CA PHE A 65 9.34 7.71 -11.10
C PHE A 65 10.04 6.39 -10.74
N PHE A 66 9.27 5.31 -10.65
CA PHE A 66 9.79 3.97 -10.35
C PHE A 66 10.33 3.31 -11.62
N MET A 67 11.56 2.81 -11.54
CA MET A 67 12.16 2.02 -12.60
C MET A 67 11.44 0.67 -12.70
N GLY A 68 10.81 0.40 -13.84
CA GLY A 68 9.92 -0.76 -14.02
C GLY A 68 8.49 -0.57 -13.49
N GLY A 69 8.12 0.65 -13.08
CA GLY A 69 6.77 1.03 -12.68
C GLY A 69 6.27 0.37 -11.38
N GLY A 70 4.95 0.48 -11.13
CA GLY A 70 4.31 -0.01 -9.91
C GLY A 70 4.46 -1.52 -9.67
N LYS A 71 4.52 -2.33 -10.75
CA LYS A 71 4.75 -3.78 -10.63
C LYS A 71 6.15 -4.09 -10.06
N ALA A 72 7.18 -3.38 -10.53
CA ALA A 72 8.53 -3.57 -10.01
C ALA A 72 8.64 -3.15 -8.54
N LEU A 73 7.98 -2.05 -8.15
CA LEU A 73 7.84 -1.58 -6.77
C LEU A 73 7.22 -2.69 -5.89
N VAL A 74 6.04 -3.19 -6.26
CA VAL A 74 5.34 -4.24 -5.48
C VAL A 74 6.21 -5.49 -5.37
N ASN A 75 6.78 -5.97 -6.48
CA ASN A 75 7.65 -7.14 -6.48
C ASN A 75 8.90 -6.97 -5.59
N ALA A 76 9.46 -5.77 -5.48
CA ALA A 76 10.58 -5.49 -4.59
C ALA A 76 10.18 -5.67 -3.12
N TYR A 77 9.01 -5.16 -2.74
CA TYR A 77 8.49 -5.32 -1.38
C TYR A 77 8.13 -6.75 -1.02
N TYR A 78 7.56 -7.51 -1.96
CA TYR A 78 7.32 -8.94 -1.78
C TYR A 78 8.60 -9.70 -1.44
N ARG A 79 9.64 -9.55 -2.27
CA ARG A 79 10.94 -10.17 -2.01
C ARG A 79 11.56 -9.70 -0.69
N SER A 80 11.35 -8.44 -0.33
CA SER A 80 11.84 -7.94 0.94
C SER A 80 11.08 -8.53 2.13
N ALA A 81 9.77 -8.70 2.03
CA ALA A 81 8.93 -9.29 3.07
C ALA A 81 9.32 -10.76 3.28
N GLU A 82 9.47 -11.52 2.19
CA GLU A 82 9.95 -12.91 2.23
C GLU A 82 11.32 -13.02 2.91
N ARG A 83 12.26 -12.11 2.59
CA ARG A 83 13.58 -12.08 3.23
C ARG A 83 13.51 -11.79 4.73
N LEU A 84 12.52 -11.04 5.18
CA LEU A 84 12.26 -10.76 6.59
C LEU A 84 11.50 -11.90 7.29
N GLY A 85 11.17 -12.98 6.58
CA GLY A 85 10.44 -14.13 7.12
C GLY A 85 8.92 -13.95 7.16
N VAL A 86 8.38 -12.93 6.49
CA VAL A 86 6.93 -12.72 6.39
C VAL A 86 6.31 -13.84 5.55
N GLN A 87 5.29 -14.50 6.10
CA GLN A 87 4.52 -15.53 5.38
C GLN A 87 3.45 -14.85 4.52
N ILE A 88 3.50 -15.09 3.21
CA ILE A 88 2.57 -14.49 2.27
C ILE A 88 1.58 -15.56 1.83
N ARG A 89 0.30 -15.36 2.13
CA ARG A 89 -0.77 -16.30 1.76
C ARG A 89 -1.68 -15.71 0.69
N TYR A 90 -1.70 -16.36 -0.47
CA TYR A 90 -2.58 -16.00 -1.57
C TYR A 90 -3.90 -16.76 -1.49
N ASN A 91 -4.95 -16.24 -2.14
CA ASN A 91 -6.27 -16.89 -2.21
C ASN A 91 -6.83 -17.28 -0.83
N THR A 92 -6.57 -16.40 0.15
CA THR A 92 -6.87 -16.62 1.56
C THR A 92 -7.84 -15.52 2.03
N PRO A 93 -9.08 -15.43 1.52
CA PRO A 93 -10.03 -14.41 1.97
C PRO A 93 -10.27 -14.49 3.48
N VAL A 94 -10.20 -13.33 4.15
CA VAL A 94 -10.68 -13.17 5.52
C VAL A 94 -12.20 -13.00 5.49
N HIS A 95 -12.88 -13.82 6.29
CA HIS A 95 -14.34 -13.86 6.40
C HIS A 95 -14.86 -13.16 7.64
N ALA A 96 -14.10 -13.19 8.73
CA ALA A 96 -14.47 -12.55 9.98
C ALA A 96 -13.23 -12.13 10.77
N LEU A 97 -13.41 -11.13 11.61
CA LEU A 97 -12.44 -10.73 12.62
C LEU A 97 -12.98 -11.16 13.99
N GLU A 98 -12.13 -11.80 14.78
CA GLU A 98 -12.37 -12.15 16.17
C GLU A 98 -11.88 -11.00 17.03
N LEU A 99 -12.80 -10.37 17.76
CA LEU A 99 -12.55 -9.27 18.67
C LEU A 99 -12.99 -9.66 20.07
N HIS A 100 -12.15 -9.43 21.08
CA HIS A 100 -12.51 -9.58 22.50
C HIS A 100 -12.31 -8.22 23.18
N ASP A 101 -13.33 -7.70 23.87
CA ASP A 101 -13.29 -6.41 24.55
C ASP A 101 -12.83 -5.23 23.67
N GLY A 102 -13.13 -5.29 22.36
CA GLY A 102 -12.72 -4.28 21.38
C GLY A 102 -11.29 -4.45 20.84
N GLU A 103 -10.54 -5.42 21.36
CA GLU A 103 -9.20 -5.76 20.90
C GLU A 103 -9.22 -6.86 19.84
N PHE A 104 -8.34 -6.72 18.86
CA PHE A 104 -8.17 -7.73 17.81
C PHE A 104 -7.44 -8.97 18.34
N VAL A 105 -8.02 -10.15 18.09
CA VAL A 105 -7.47 -11.43 18.53
C VAL A 105 -7.03 -12.31 17.35
N ALA A 106 -7.88 -12.47 16.34
CA ALA A 106 -7.59 -13.31 15.18
C ALA A 106 -8.44 -12.93 13.96
N ALA A 107 -8.00 -13.33 12.77
CA ALA A 107 -8.82 -13.31 11.56
C ALA A 107 -9.18 -14.74 11.17
N LEU A 108 -10.46 -14.97 10.89
CA LEU A 108 -10.94 -16.23 10.32
C LEU A 108 -10.83 -16.13 8.81
N ALA A 109 -10.05 -17.01 8.20
CA ALA A 109 -9.85 -17.02 6.76
C ALA A 109 -10.12 -18.41 6.17
N ALA A 110 -10.47 -18.47 4.88
CA ALA A 110 -10.73 -19.70 4.13
C ALA A 110 -9.80 -19.81 2.92
N THR A 111 -9.39 -21.03 2.56
CA THR A 111 -8.40 -21.35 1.51
C THR A 111 -9.19 -22.29 0.68
N ASN A 112 -9.13 -22.05 -0.62
CA ASN A 112 -9.77 -22.88 -1.61
C ASN A 112 -11.30 -22.79 -1.57
N VAL A 113 -11.81 -21.72 -2.19
CA VAL A 113 -13.25 -21.51 -2.47
C VAL A 113 -13.82 -22.60 -3.40
N LEU A 114 -13.00 -23.55 -3.87
CA LEU A 114 -13.40 -24.64 -4.77
C LEU A 114 -13.89 -25.90 -4.04
N LEU A 115 -13.80 -25.98 -2.71
CA LEU A 115 -14.32 -27.12 -1.95
C LEU A 115 -15.76 -26.88 -1.46
N PRO A 116 -16.66 -27.88 -1.58
CA PRO A 116 -18.08 -27.75 -1.20
C PRO A 116 -18.32 -27.54 0.30
N LYS A 117 -17.28 -27.67 1.14
CA LYS A 117 -17.29 -27.24 2.55
C LYS A 117 -16.05 -26.38 2.79
N PRO A 118 -16.18 -25.07 3.08
CA PRO A 118 -15.03 -24.24 3.38
C PRO A 118 -14.41 -24.68 4.70
N ALA A 119 -13.12 -25.05 4.66
CA ALA A 119 -12.33 -25.20 5.86
C ALA A 119 -11.80 -23.81 6.25
N TYR A 120 -12.25 -23.31 7.39
CA TYR A 120 -11.75 -22.07 7.98
C TYR A 120 -10.59 -22.38 8.91
N TRP A 121 -9.56 -21.54 8.90
CA TRP A 121 -8.55 -21.55 9.95
C TRP A 121 -8.44 -20.17 10.56
N ARG A 122 -8.13 -20.22 11.85
CA ARG A 122 -7.87 -19.07 12.68
C ARG A 122 -6.45 -18.61 12.42
N LEU A 123 -6.29 -17.51 11.70
CA LEU A 123 -5.02 -16.81 11.60
C LEU A 123 -4.92 -15.88 12.81
N ALA A 124 -4.25 -16.34 13.86
CA ALA A 124 -3.85 -15.48 14.97
C ALA A 124 -2.63 -14.68 14.51
N VAL A 125 -2.83 -13.39 14.24
CA VAL A 125 -1.72 -12.44 14.05
C VAL A 125 -1.41 -11.88 15.43
N SER A 126 -0.17 -11.94 15.90
CA SER A 126 0.18 -11.38 17.21
C SER A 126 -0.03 -9.86 17.17
N ASN A 127 -1.16 -9.42 17.71
CA ASN A 127 -1.56 -8.05 18.04
C ASN A 127 -1.80 -7.01 16.94
N GLN A 128 -1.51 -7.22 15.64
CA GLN A 128 -1.84 -6.21 14.62
C GLN A 128 -2.23 -6.80 13.25
N ILE A 129 -3.30 -6.26 12.65
CA ILE A 129 -3.64 -6.44 11.24
C ILE A 129 -3.47 -5.11 10.50
N VAL A 130 -2.76 -5.14 9.37
CA VAL A 130 -2.80 -4.07 8.37
C VAL A 130 -3.66 -4.53 7.20
N ASN A 131 -4.85 -3.94 7.06
CA ASN A 131 -5.75 -4.27 5.95
C ASN A 131 -5.38 -3.44 4.70
N GLY A 132 -5.07 -4.13 3.60
CA GLY A 132 -4.78 -3.52 2.29
C GLY A 132 -5.88 -3.74 1.24
N CYS A 133 -7.07 -4.22 1.62
CA CYS A 133 -8.16 -4.42 0.67
C CYS A 133 -8.58 -3.09 0.02
N GLY A 134 -8.58 -3.05 -1.31
CA GLY A 134 -9.06 -1.90 -2.09
C GLY A 134 -10.53 -1.57 -1.85
N ARG A 135 -10.96 -0.36 -2.24
CA ARG A 135 -12.32 0.15 -1.98
C ARG A 135 -13.42 -0.78 -2.53
N PRO A 136 -14.53 -0.99 -1.81
CA PRO A 136 -15.71 -1.66 -2.34
C PRO A 136 -16.33 -0.80 -3.46
N GLY A 137 -16.45 -1.34 -4.69
CA GLY A 137 -17.18 -0.70 -5.79
C GLY A 137 -16.39 -0.43 -7.07
N GLU A 138 -15.07 -0.55 -7.06
CA GLU A 138 -14.28 -0.48 -8.29
C GLU A 138 -14.36 -1.82 -9.03
N LYS A 139 -15.14 -1.88 -10.12
CA LYS A 139 -15.00 -2.95 -11.13
C LYS A 139 -13.66 -2.75 -11.83
N THR A 140 -12.58 -3.07 -11.13
CA THR A 140 -11.30 -3.34 -11.76
C THR A 140 -11.56 -4.47 -12.74
N ARG A 141 -11.48 -4.17 -14.05
CA ARG A 141 -11.25 -5.19 -15.07
C ARG A 141 -10.18 -6.09 -14.50
N ALA A 142 -10.49 -7.39 -14.39
CA ALA A 142 -9.65 -8.38 -13.74
C ALA A 142 -8.20 -8.25 -14.19
N ALA A 143 -7.40 -7.53 -13.41
CA ALA A 143 -5.98 -7.78 -13.37
C ALA A 143 -5.87 -9.09 -12.60
N ASN A 144 -5.42 -10.15 -13.28
CA ASN A 144 -5.08 -11.45 -12.70
C ASN A 144 -3.92 -11.29 -11.69
N GLY A 145 -4.19 -10.63 -10.56
CA GLY A 145 -3.27 -10.35 -9.48
C GLY A 145 -3.91 -10.74 -8.16
N PRO A 146 -3.24 -11.52 -7.31
CA PRO A 146 -3.85 -12.08 -6.12
C PRO A 146 -4.10 -11.00 -5.06
N ARG A 147 -5.22 -11.14 -4.32
CA ARG A 147 -5.53 -10.33 -3.13
C ARG A 147 -4.67 -10.81 -1.96
N ILE A 148 -4.06 -9.85 -1.27
CA ILE A 148 -2.95 -10.06 -0.36
C ILE A 148 -3.43 -9.79 1.06
N ILE A 149 -3.17 -10.74 1.96
CA ILE A 149 -3.30 -10.55 3.40
C ILE A 149 -1.91 -10.83 3.98
N PHE A 150 -1.40 -9.87 4.74
CA PHE A 150 -0.17 -10.03 5.53
C PHE A 150 -0.45 -10.94 6.74
#